data_AF-A0A4Y6HZW7-F1
#
_entry.id   AF-A0A4Y6HZW7-F1
#
_cell.length_a   1.000
_cell.length_b   1.000
_cell.length_c   1.000
_cell.angle_alpha   90.00
_cell.angle_beta   90.00
_cell.angle_gamma   90.00
#
_symmetry.space_group_name_H-M   'P 1'
#
loop_
_entity.id
_entity.type
_entity.pdbx_description
1 polymer ?
#
loop_
_entity_poly.entity_id
_entity_poly.type
_entity_poly.pdbx_seq_one_letter_code
_entity_poly.pdbx_strand_id
1 'polypeptide(L)'
;MSYNSYRHRHYNISKTKARNYAQEMEDLEQQFDQLADWSLSSMKDSAYKYFGDFEIRLSNHSANNQYHDLENGTLLINVKLSKLHFIEFIENELDSLLKKLNDIELTKYRFINVVDTHINCFYKEFKTKKDVFTYDRKGQQKH
;
A
#
# COMPACT_ATOMS: atom_id res chain seq x y z
N MET A 1 24.93 5.16 -19.30
CA MET A 1 25.25 4.77 -17.90
C MET A 1 24.60 3.42 -17.66
N SER A 2 25.42 2.39 -17.41
CA SER A 2 24.99 0.99 -17.31
C SER A 2 24.15 0.79 -16.05
N TYR A 3 22.89 0.36 -16.21
CA TYR A 3 22.02 -0.02 -15.10
C TYR A 3 22.62 -1.25 -14.40
N ASN A 4 23.03 -1.07 -13.15
CA ASN A 4 23.54 -2.13 -12.30
C ASN A 4 22.36 -3.03 -11.87
N SER A 5 21.99 -3.95 -12.76
CA SER A 5 20.95 -4.95 -12.57
C SER A 5 21.32 -5.86 -11.40
N TYR A 6 20.67 -5.65 -10.25
CA TYR A 6 20.31 -6.72 -9.30
C TYR A 6 21.42 -7.70 -8.90
N ARG A 7 22.62 -7.18 -8.62
CA ARG A 7 23.73 -7.99 -8.10
C ARG A 7 23.39 -8.47 -6.68
N HIS A 8 23.21 -9.78 -6.53
CA HIS A 8 23.16 -10.57 -5.28
C HIS A 8 21.82 -10.87 -4.61
N ARG A 9 20.87 -11.52 -5.29
CA ARG A 9 19.93 -12.44 -4.60
C ARG A 9 19.85 -13.78 -5.32
N HIS A 10 20.38 -14.84 -4.68
CA HIS A 10 20.07 -16.22 -5.05
C HIS A 10 18.66 -16.53 -4.53
N TYR A 11 17.66 -16.54 -5.40
CA TYR A 11 16.32 -17.00 -5.06
C TYR A 11 16.17 -18.49 -5.40
N ASN A 12 16.71 -19.37 -4.55
CA ASN A 12 16.27 -20.76 -4.52
C ASN A 12 14.98 -20.84 -3.71
N ILE A 13 13.87 -20.36 -4.28
CA ILE A 13 12.53 -20.73 -3.78
C ILE A 13 12.38 -22.22 -4.08
N SER A 14 12.14 -23.03 -3.05
CA SER A 14 11.87 -24.45 -3.25
C SER A 14 10.60 -24.62 -4.09
N LYS A 15 10.52 -25.68 -4.90
CA LYS A 15 9.34 -25.96 -5.75
C LYS A 15 8.04 -25.96 -4.94
N THR A 16 8.09 -26.44 -3.70
CA THR A 16 6.97 -26.42 -2.75
C THR A 16 6.55 -25.00 -2.38
N LYS A 17 7.50 -24.10 -2.07
CA LYS A 17 7.21 -22.70 -1.75
C LYS A 17 6.64 -21.95 -2.96
N ALA A 18 7.13 -22.23 -4.17
CA ALA A 18 6.57 -21.65 -5.40
C ALA A 18 5.12 -22.09 -5.62
N ARG A 19 4.83 -23.38 -5.40
CA ARG A 19 3.47 -23.92 -5.53
C ARG A 19 2.50 -23.34 -4.50
N ASN A 20 2.92 -23.25 -3.23
CA ASN A 20 2.09 -22.67 -2.17
C ASN A 20 1.80 -21.19 -2.45
N TYR A 21 2.82 -20.43 -2.85
CA TYR A 21 2.64 -19.02 -3.22
C TYR A 21 1.66 -18.85 -4.39
N ALA A 22 1.73 -19.72 -5.40
CA ALA A 22 0.79 -19.68 -6.52
C ALA A 22 -0.66 -19.95 -6.07
N GLN A 23 -0.86 -20.91 -5.16
CA GLN A 23 -2.18 -21.19 -4.60
C GLN A 23 -2.70 -20.00 -3.79
N GLU A 24 -1.87 -19.42 -2.91
CA GLU A 24 -2.26 -18.25 -2.13
C GLU A 24 -2.61 -17.04 -3.00
N MET A 25 -1.95 -16.88 -4.16
CA MET A 25 -2.31 -15.83 -5.13
C MET A 25 -3.65 -16.11 -5.82
N GLU A 26 -3.93 -17.36 -6.19
CA GLU A 26 -5.22 -17.75 -6.79
C GLU A 26 -6.38 -17.55 -5.80
N ASP A 27 -6.19 -17.95 -4.54
CA ASP A 27 -7.18 -17.78 -3.48
C ASP A 27 -7.43 -16.29 -3.19
N LEU A 28 -6.38 -15.47 -3.23
CA LEU A 28 -6.47 -14.02 -3.06
C LEU A 28 -7.24 -13.35 -4.20
N GLU A 29 -7.06 -13.79 -5.44
CA GLU A 29 -7.81 -13.29 -6.59
C GLU A 29 -9.31 -13.54 -6.44
N GLN A 30 -9.68 -14.77 -6.07
CA GLN A 30 -11.09 -15.12 -5.86
C GLN A 30 -11.73 -14.31 -4.73
N GLN A 31 -10.97 -13.98 -3.69
CA GLN A 31 -11.44 -13.10 -2.61
C GLN A 31 -11.59 -11.64 -3.07
N PHE A 32 -10.67 -11.14 -3.89
CA PHE A 32 -10.77 -9.80 -4.47
C PHE A 32 -11.96 -9.64 -5.43
N ASP A 33 -12.30 -10.68 -6.19
CA ASP A 33 -13.49 -10.66 -7.07
C ASP A 33 -14.80 -10.46 -6.28
N GLN A 34 -14.81 -10.77 -4.99
CA GLN A 34 -15.94 -10.54 -4.10
C GLN A 34 -15.96 -9.12 -3.50
N LEU A 35 -14.85 -8.38 -3.59
CA LEU A 35 -14.72 -7.01 -3.10
C LEU A 35 -15.14 -5.99 -4.18
N ALA A 36 -16.44 -5.71 -4.27
CA ALA A 36 -17.04 -4.90 -5.34
C ALA A 36 -16.42 -3.49 -5.55
N ASP A 37 -15.77 -2.92 -4.54
CA ASP A 37 -15.20 -1.57 -4.60
C ASP A 37 -13.67 -1.54 -4.81
N TRP A 38 -13.03 -2.71 -4.87
CA TRP A 38 -11.59 -2.81 -5.02
C TRP A 38 -11.24 -3.25 -6.44
N SER A 39 -10.32 -2.51 -7.06
CA SER A 39 -9.75 -2.87 -8.35
C SER A 39 -8.36 -3.46 -8.16
N LEU A 40 -8.08 -4.59 -8.79
CA LEU A 40 -6.78 -5.24 -8.75
C LEU A 40 -6.03 -4.95 -10.06
N SER A 41 -4.73 -4.65 -9.99
CA SER A 41 -3.94 -4.37 -11.20
C SER A 41 -3.85 -5.62 -12.09
N SER A 42 -3.66 -5.45 -13.40
CA SER A 42 -3.52 -6.57 -14.34
C SER A 42 -2.30 -7.46 -14.02
N MET A 43 -1.23 -6.86 -13.47
CA MET A 43 -0.05 -7.57 -12.95
C MET A 43 -0.20 -8.04 -11.49
N LYS A 44 -1.35 -7.74 -10.89
CA LYS A 44 -1.79 -8.17 -9.56
C LYS A 44 -0.83 -7.76 -8.45
N ASP A 45 -0.09 -6.67 -8.65
CA ASP A 45 0.94 -6.17 -7.75
C ASP A 45 0.48 -5.00 -6.88
N SER A 46 -0.71 -4.50 -7.20
CA SER A 46 -1.35 -3.41 -6.51
C SER A 46 -2.87 -3.59 -6.54
N ALA A 47 -3.52 -3.09 -5.49
CA ALA A 47 -4.97 -2.98 -5.42
C ALA A 47 -5.35 -1.53 -5.09
N TYR A 48 -6.43 -1.03 -5.69
CA TYR A 48 -6.85 0.36 -5.61
C TYR A 48 -8.31 0.46 -5.20
N LYS A 49 -8.63 1.43 -4.33
CA LYS A 49 -9.99 1.83 -4.01
C LYS A 49 -10.07 3.36 -3.91
N TYR A 50 -11.04 3.92 -4.61
CA TYR A 50 -11.32 5.36 -4.61
C TYR A 50 -12.33 5.72 -3.53
N PHE A 51 -12.07 6.80 -2.80
CA PHE A 51 -12.89 7.29 -1.67
C PHE A 51 -13.45 8.69 -1.92
N GLY A 52 -13.48 9.17 -3.17
CA GLY A 52 -13.96 10.51 -3.53
C GLY A 52 -12.85 11.56 -3.49
N ASP A 53 -12.25 11.80 -2.33
CA ASP A 53 -11.21 12.85 -2.19
C ASP A 53 -9.79 12.31 -2.41
N PHE A 54 -9.61 11.01 -2.19
CA PHE A 54 -8.33 10.33 -2.30
C PHE A 54 -8.52 8.90 -2.82
N GLU A 55 -7.43 8.30 -3.25
CA GLU A 55 -7.35 6.90 -3.66
C GLU A 55 -6.36 6.17 -2.75
N ILE A 56 -6.77 5.02 -2.22
CA ILE A 56 -5.87 4.12 -1.49
C ILE A 56 -5.32 3.09 -2.47
N ARG A 57 -4.00 2.93 -2.47
CA ARG A 57 -3.30 1.84 -3.13
C ARG A 57 -2.63 0.93 -2.12
N LEU A 58 -2.90 -0.37 -2.20
CA LEU A 58 -2.11 -1.41 -1.54
C LEU A 58 -1.01 -1.87 -2.50
N SER A 59 0.26 -1.85 -2.09
CA SER A 59 1.35 -2.38 -2.93
C SER A 59 2.59 -2.73 -2.11
N ASN A 60 3.43 -3.64 -2.62
CA ASN A 60 4.73 -3.92 -1.99
C ASN A 60 5.79 -2.85 -2.34
N HIS A 61 5.50 -2.01 -3.33
CA HIS A 61 6.41 -0.98 -3.80
C HIS A 61 6.30 0.25 -2.91
N SER A 62 7.44 0.70 -2.38
CA SER A 62 7.53 2.07 -1.91
C SER A 62 7.23 2.99 -3.10
N ALA A 63 6.42 4.02 -2.89
CA ALA A 63 6.23 5.06 -3.88
C ALA A 63 7.59 5.62 -4.34
N ASN A 64 7.87 5.50 -5.62
CA ASN A 64 9.06 6.04 -6.26
C ASN A 64 8.89 7.55 -6.49
N ASN A 65 9.94 8.25 -6.92
CA ASN A 65 9.87 9.68 -7.18
C ASN A 65 8.82 10.08 -8.26
N GLN A 66 8.19 9.15 -8.96
CA GLN A 66 7.21 9.49 -10.01
C GLN A 66 5.90 10.06 -9.43
N TYR A 67 5.63 9.89 -8.13
CA TYR A 67 4.49 10.52 -7.47
C TYR A 67 4.73 12.00 -7.11
N HIS A 68 5.91 12.56 -7.41
CA HIS A 68 6.18 13.99 -7.24
C HIS A 68 5.39 14.86 -8.23
N ASP A 69 5.01 14.31 -9.39
CA ASP A 69 4.43 15.11 -10.48
C ASP A 69 2.89 15.12 -10.49
N LEU A 70 2.24 14.44 -9.52
CA LEU A 70 0.77 14.39 -9.37
C LEU A 70 0.20 15.62 -8.65
N GLU A 71 0.74 16.83 -8.88
CA GLU A 71 0.28 18.05 -8.20
C GLU A 71 -1.19 18.42 -8.45
N ASN A 72 -1.82 17.84 -9.49
CA ASN A 72 -3.21 18.13 -9.89
C ASN A 72 -4.12 16.88 -9.96
N GLY A 73 -3.72 15.76 -9.36
CA GLY A 73 -4.51 14.52 -9.31
C GLY A 73 -5.20 14.30 -7.96
N THR A 74 -6.10 13.31 -7.92
CA THR A 74 -6.60 12.72 -6.68
C THR A 74 -5.43 12.34 -5.76
N LEU A 75 -5.51 12.67 -4.47
CA LEU A 75 -4.45 12.35 -3.51
C LEU A 75 -4.26 10.84 -3.44
N LEU A 76 -3.04 10.37 -3.68
CA LEU A 76 -2.70 8.95 -3.55
C LEU A 76 -2.15 8.63 -2.16
N ILE A 77 -2.78 7.66 -1.51
CA ILE A 77 -2.34 7.07 -0.24
C ILE A 77 -1.83 5.66 -0.51
N ASN A 78 -0.50 5.49 -0.50
CA ASN A 78 0.10 4.17 -0.69
C ASN A 78 0.28 3.47 0.65
N VAL A 79 -0.36 2.31 0.82
CA VAL A 79 -0.11 1.39 1.94
C VAL A 79 0.88 0.34 1.47
N LYS A 80 2.05 0.28 2.13
CA LYS A 80 3.11 -0.65 1.80
C LYS A 80 2.94 -1.98 2.54
N LEU A 81 2.57 -3.03 1.80
CA LEU A 81 2.43 -4.38 2.33
C LEU A 81 2.62 -5.43 1.23
N SER A 82 2.89 -6.68 1.63
CA SER A 82 2.94 -7.81 0.69
C SER A 82 1.56 -8.08 0.12
N LYS A 83 1.51 -8.57 -1.13
CA LYS A 83 0.27 -8.98 -1.80
C LYS A 83 -0.56 -9.91 -0.91
N LEU A 84 0.08 -10.90 -0.29
CA LEU A 84 -0.55 -11.89 0.60
C LEU A 84 -1.32 -11.29 1.78
N HIS A 85 -1.00 -10.06 2.20
CA HIS A 85 -1.65 -9.39 3.33
C HIS A 85 -2.70 -8.37 2.91
N PHE A 86 -3.02 -8.26 1.61
CA PHE A 86 -3.97 -7.26 1.14
C PHE A 86 -5.35 -7.44 1.76
N ILE A 87 -5.90 -8.66 1.70
CA ILE A 87 -7.23 -8.96 2.25
C ILE A 87 -7.23 -8.75 3.77
N GLU A 88 -6.25 -9.31 4.48
CA GLU A 88 -6.09 -9.16 5.92
C GLU A 88 -6.10 -7.68 6.34
N PHE A 89 -5.38 -6.83 5.61
CA PHE A 89 -5.36 -5.40 5.85
C PHE A 89 -6.73 -4.74 5.60
N ILE A 90 -7.40 -5.09 4.50
CA ILE A 90 -8.72 -4.55 4.14
C ILE A 90 -9.74 -4.87 5.24
N GLU A 91 -9.74 -6.10 5.75
CA GLU A 91 -10.70 -6.57 6.73
C GLU A 91 -10.42 -6.03 8.15
N ASN A 92 -9.16 -5.93 8.54
CA ASN A 92 -8.80 -5.70 9.96
C ASN A 92 -8.22 -4.32 10.26
N GLU A 93 -7.56 -3.68 9.29
CA GLU A 93 -6.77 -2.45 9.53
C GLU A 93 -7.29 -1.22 8.79
N LEU A 94 -7.93 -1.40 7.64
CA LEU A 94 -8.37 -0.29 6.78
C LEU A 94 -9.24 0.73 7.52
N ASP A 95 -10.22 0.27 8.30
CA ASP A 95 -11.08 1.15 9.10
C ASP A 95 -10.30 2.04 10.07
N SER A 96 -9.30 1.47 10.75
CA SER A 96 -8.48 2.23 11.69
C SER A 96 -7.63 3.27 10.98
N LEU A 97 -7.07 2.92 9.82
CA LEU A 97 -6.35 3.86 8.99
C LEU A 97 -7.27 4.99 8.51
N LEU A 98 -8.45 4.67 7.97
CA LEU A 98 -9.42 5.66 7.48
C LEU A 98 -9.86 6.61 8.61
N LYS A 99 -10.12 6.07 9.80
CA LYS A 99 -10.46 6.89 10.97
C LYS A 99 -9.33 7.85 11.31
N LYS A 100 -8.07 7.40 11.25
CA LYS A 100 -6.92 8.28 11.49
C LYS A 100 -6.72 9.32 10.40
N LEU A 101 -6.97 8.96 9.14
CA LEU A 101 -6.88 9.89 8.01
C LEU A 101 -7.91 11.02 8.11
N ASN A 102 -9.09 10.77 8.66
CA ASN A 102 -10.11 11.80 8.90
C ASN A 102 -9.66 12.88 9.90
N ASP A 103 -8.71 12.58 10.79
CA ASP A 103 -8.13 13.54 11.74
C ASP A 103 -7.03 14.40 11.10
N ILE A 104 -6.60 14.08 9.88
CA ILE A 104 -5.47 14.70 9.19
C ILE A 104 -5.99 15.59 8.06
N GLU A 105 -5.50 16.83 7.98
CA GLU A 105 -5.81 17.72 6.86
C GLU A 105 -5.05 17.31 5.59
N LEU A 106 -5.63 16.37 4.83
CA LEU A 106 -4.99 15.68 3.71
C LEU A 106 -4.55 16.62 2.57
N THR A 107 -5.25 17.74 2.38
CA THR A 107 -5.03 18.70 1.27
C THR A 107 -3.65 19.36 1.27
N LYS A 108 -2.97 19.38 2.42
CA LYS A 108 -1.59 19.89 2.59
C LYS A 108 -0.53 19.01 1.94
N TYR A 109 -0.85 17.74 1.71
CA TYR A 109 0.10 16.74 1.28
C TYR A 109 -0.09 16.43 -0.21
N ARG A 110 1.02 16.20 -0.92
CA ARG A 110 0.99 15.69 -2.30
C ARG A 110 0.90 14.18 -2.35
N PHE A 111 1.33 13.52 -1.27
CA PHE A 111 1.48 12.08 -1.23
C PHE A 111 1.56 11.59 0.21
N ILE A 112 0.91 10.45 0.49
CA ILE A 112 0.95 9.80 1.80
C ILE A 112 1.43 8.36 1.62
N ASN A 113 2.40 7.95 2.43
CA ASN A 113 2.92 6.59 2.44
C ASN A 113 2.77 5.96 3.82
N VAL A 114 1.95 4.93 3.90
CA VAL A 114 1.74 4.12 5.10
C VAL A 114 2.70 2.94 5.06
N VAL A 115 3.52 2.79 6.08
CA VAL A 115 4.43 1.64 6.25
C VAL A 115 4.21 1.11 7.66
N ASP A 116 3.76 -0.13 7.75
CA ASP A 116 3.29 -0.68 9.03
C ASP A 116 2.24 0.26 9.64
N THR A 117 2.40 0.71 10.87
CA THR A 117 1.47 1.65 11.53
C THR A 117 1.78 3.13 11.27
N HIS A 118 2.85 3.44 10.53
CA HIS A 118 3.34 4.81 10.35
C HIS A 118 2.82 5.44 9.06
N ILE A 119 2.10 6.55 9.20
CA ILE A 119 1.56 7.37 8.12
C ILE A 119 2.55 8.52 7.84
N ASN A 120 3.29 8.42 6.74
CA ASN A 120 4.25 9.43 6.32
C ASN A 120 3.60 10.38 5.31
N CYS A 121 3.32 11.61 5.72
CA CYS A 121 2.61 12.60 4.90
C CYS A 121 3.59 13.63 4.32
N PHE A 122 3.81 13.63 3.00
CA PHE A 122 4.78 14.50 2.34
C PHE A 122 4.10 15.77 1.81
N TYR A 123 4.62 16.94 2.18
CA TYR A 123 4.08 18.23 1.78
C TYR A 123 4.22 18.50 0.27
N LYS A 124 3.27 19.25 -0.31
CA LYS A 124 3.27 19.64 -1.74
C LYS A 124 4.54 20.38 -2.16
N GLU A 125 4.88 21.45 -1.46
CA GLU A 125 5.99 22.34 -1.81
C GLU A 125 7.39 21.82 -1.41
N PHE A 126 7.48 20.61 -0.83
CA PHE A 126 8.72 20.09 -0.27
C PHE A 126 9.03 18.67 -0.75
N LYS A 127 10.30 18.45 -1.08
CA LYS A 127 10.79 17.12 -1.49
C LYS A 127 10.76 16.11 -0.34
N THR A 128 11.27 16.50 0.82
CA THR A 128 11.55 15.59 1.95
C THR A 128 10.82 15.93 3.24
N LYS A 129 10.27 17.14 3.35
CA LYS A 129 9.52 17.55 4.55
C LYS A 129 8.25 16.71 4.64
N LYS A 130 8.07 16.09 5.81
CA LYS A 130 6.92 15.22 6.08
C LYS A 130 6.49 15.34 7.53
N ASP A 131 5.21 15.08 7.75
CA ASP A 131 4.70 14.72 9.06
C ASP A 131 4.62 13.20 9.17
N VAL A 132 4.73 12.70 10.39
CA VAL A 132 4.60 11.27 10.69
C VAL A 132 3.54 11.11 11.76
N PHE A 133 2.49 10.37 11.43
CA PHE A 133 1.44 9.96 12.36
C PHE A 133 1.46 8.45 12.53
N THR A 134 0.78 7.95 13.55
CA THR A 134 0.54 6.52 13.76
C THR A 134 -0.95 6.25 13.92
N TYR A 135 -1.39 5.06 13.52
CA TYR A 135 -2.73 4.54 13.80
C TYR A 135 -2.64 3.21 14.54
N ASP A 136 -3.67 2.89 15.32
CA ASP A 136 -3.72 1.66 16.10
C ASP A 136 -4.32 0.51 15.28
N ARG A 137 -3.66 -0.65 15.30
CA ARG A 137 -4.22 -1.89 14.76
C ARG A 137 -5.35 -2.38 15.67
N LYS A 138 -6.53 -2.67 15.11
CA LYS A 138 -7.52 -3.47 15.83
C LYS A 138 -6.92 -4.86 16.05
N GLY A 139 -6.77 -5.30 17.30
CA GLY A 139 -6.43 -6.70 17.61
C GLY A 139 -5.05 -6.99 18.22
N GLN A 140 -4.19 -6.00 18.48
CA GLN A 140 -3.03 -6.23 19.35
C GLN A 140 -3.42 -6.03 20.82
N GLN A 141 -4.07 -7.04 21.42
CA GLN A 141 -3.89 -7.25 22.85
C GLN A 141 -2.40 -7.55 23.04
N LYS A 142 -1.68 -6.60 23.63
CA LYS A 142 -0.33 -6.84 24.14
C LYS A 142 -0.45 -7.94 25.19
N HIS A 143 0.00 -9.14 24.86
CA HIS A 143 0.36 -10.14 25.87
C HIS A 143 1.66 -9.73 26.54
#